data_AF-A0A0D7A0L3-F1
#
_entry.id   AF-A0A0D7A0L3-F1
#
_cell.length_a   1.000
_cell.length_b   1.000
_cell.length_c   1.000
_cell.angle_alpha   90.00
_cell.angle_beta   90.00
_cell.angle_gamma   90.00
#
_symmetry.space_group_name_H-M   'P 1'
#
loop_
_entity.id
_entity.type
_entity.pdbx_description
1 polymer ?
#
loop_
_entity_poly.entity_id
_entity_poly.type
_entity_poly.pdbx_seq_one_letter_code
_entity_poly.pdbx_strand_id
1 'polypeptide(L)'
;EVLASLGQKWWTRSVQPDDLDLTVEQGMQNLNARENNDKILFNPSTTTEGHPANHFRIFIAKDDQYQVDGIPAIRATRRTTPPPIEAYTAGLMRRKEPVLRHKTESHLQLCRDAINTNQVSSPSNEAIWKSLSDDDLTNKQMIFLWKSMHDAFKTGGFWKHIPNFEDRGICPECGTEENLEHILLECEVPGQELIWDLAKTLVAKRNIQWPILSFGLIMA
;
A
#
# COMPACT_ATOMS: atom_id res chain seq x y z
N GLU A 1 -12.94 -25.81 -5.91
CA GLU A 1 -11.81 -25.82 -6.88
C GLU A 1 -10.70 -24.83 -6.53
N VAL A 2 -10.98 -23.55 -6.19
CA VAL A 2 -9.94 -22.53 -5.89
C VAL A 2 -8.98 -22.88 -4.74
N LEU A 3 -9.43 -23.57 -3.68
CA LEU A 3 -8.54 -23.94 -2.57
C LEU A 3 -7.53 -25.03 -2.97
N ALA A 4 -7.90 -25.92 -3.89
CA ALA A 4 -7.04 -26.99 -4.38
C ALA A 4 -5.93 -26.49 -5.32
N SER A 5 -6.07 -25.28 -5.88
CA SER A 5 -5.02 -24.64 -6.69
C SER A 5 -4.05 -23.79 -5.87
N LEU A 6 -4.20 -23.74 -4.54
CA LEU A 6 -3.27 -23.00 -3.69
C LEU A 6 -1.95 -23.79 -3.58
N GLY A 7 -0.86 -23.21 -4.11
CA GLY A 7 0.50 -23.74 -3.95
C GLY A 7 0.95 -23.79 -2.49
N GLN A 8 2.13 -24.39 -2.25
CA GLN A 8 2.71 -24.48 -0.91
C GLN A 8 2.82 -23.10 -0.26
N LYS A 9 2.60 -23.06 1.06
CA LYS A 9 2.79 -21.85 1.88
C LYS A 9 4.26 -21.44 1.77
N TRP A 10 4.53 -20.17 1.47
CA TRP A 10 5.90 -19.61 1.35
C TRP A 10 6.78 -20.20 0.24
N TRP A 11 6.22 -20.40 -0.97
CA TRP A 11 7.04 -20.81 -2.10
C TRP A 11 7.88 -19.62 -2.66
N THR A 12 9.06 -19.39 -2.08
CA THR A 12 9.99 -18.31 -2.46
C THR A 12 10.65 -18.52 -3.83
N ARG A 13 10.58 -19.74 -4.37
CA ARG A 13 11.13 -20.11 -5.69
C ARG A 13 10.20 -19.82 -6.86
N SER A 14 8.95 -19.44 -6.64
CA SER A 14 8.07 -19.04 -7.73
C SER A 14 8.41 -17.61 -8.06
N VAL A 15 8.69 -17.36 -9.33
CA VAL A 15 8.61 -16.02 -9.90
C VAL A 15 7.23 -15.49 -9.52
N GLN A 16 7.18 -14.54 -8.59
CA GLN A 16 5.96 -13.79 -8.35
C GLN A 16 5.71 -13.03 -9.65
N PRO A 17 4.53 -13.17 -10.28
CA PRO A 17 4.22 -12.34 -11.44
C PRO A 17 4.30 -10.89 -10.99
N ASP A 18 5.29 -10.17 -11.51
CA ASP A 18 5.41 -8.75 -11.27
C ASP A 18 4.33 -8.09 -12.13
N ASP A 19 3.12 -7.96 -11.57
CA ASP A 19 1.96 -7.25 -12.17
C ASP A 19 2.26 -5.73 -12.39
N LEU A 20 3.54 -5.37 -12.45
CA LEU A 20 4.08 -4.07 -12.77
C LEU A 20 4.49 -3.97 -14.26
N ASP A 21 4.65 -5.10 -14.94
CA ASP A 21 4.88 -5.14 -16.38
C ASP A 21 3.63 -4.71 -17.16
N LEU A 22 3.85 -3.96 -18.24
CA LEU A 22 2.76 -3.68 -19.18
C LEU A 22 2.31 -4.96 -19.87
N THR A 23 1.00 -5.12 -20.04
CA THR A 23 0.47 -6.14 -20.94
C THR A 23 0.92 -5.86 -22.37
N VAL A 24 0.93 -6.88 -23.23
CA VAL A 24 1.29 -6.73 -24.66
C VAL A 24 0.45 -5.64 -25.33
N GLU A 25 -0.84 -5.57 -25.00
CA GLU A 25 -1.76 -4.56 -25.50
C GLU A 25 -1.41 -3.15 -25.02
N GLN A 26 -1.08 -2.98 -23.73
CA GLN A 26 -0.61 -1.70 -23.18
C GLN A 26 0.74 -1.28 -23.76
N GLY A 27 1.62 -2.24 -24.06
CA GLY A 27 2.88 -2.00 -24.76
C GLY A 27 2.67 -1.47 -26.18
N MET A 28 1.75 -2.08 -26.94
CA MET A 28 1.37 -1.59 -28.28
C MET A 28 0.71 -0.20 -28.23
N GLN A 29 -0.17 0.03 -27.25
CA GLN A 29 -0.76 1.36 -27.03
C GLN A 29 0.30 2.42 -26.75
N ASN A 30 1.34 2.07 -25.99
CA ASN A 30 2.46 2.97 -25.73
C ASN A 30 3.32 3.26 -26.97
N LEU A 31 3.52 2.29 -27.87
CA LEU A 31 4.23 2.51 -29.13
C LEU A 31 3.47 3.49 -30.02
N ASN A 32 2.17 3.28 -30.20
CA ASN A 32 1.31 4.20 -30.94
C ASN A 32 1.25 5.59 -30.26
N ALA A 33 1.23 5.63 -28.92
CA ALA A 33 1.24 6.89 -28.18
C ALA A 33 2.57 7.65 -28.34
N ARG A 34 3.70 6.96 -28.53
CA ARG A 34 4.99 7.63 -28.83
C ARG A 34 4.97 8.32 -30.19
N GLU A 35 4.41 7.67 -31.21
CA GLU A 35 4.32 8.23 -32.56
C GLU A 35 3.37 9.44 -32.62
N ASN A 36 2.26 9.39 -31.87
CA ASN A 36 1.25 10.45 -31.83
C ASN A 36 1.50 11.51 -30.73
N ASN A 37 2.60 11.38 -29.97
CA ASN A 37 2.95 12.24 -28.85
C ASN A 37 1.85 12.31 -27.75
N ASP A 38 1.17 11.18 -27.55
CA ASP A 38 0.06 10.97 -26.63
C ASP A 38 0.51 10.46 -25.25
N LYS A 39 -0.46 10.19 -24.36
CA LYS A 39 -0.20 9.68 -23.00
C LYS A 39 0.38 8.27 -23.04
N ILE A 40 1.65 8.15 -22.62
CA ILE A 40 2.33 6.87 -22.42
C ILE A 40 2.12 6.40 -20.97
N LEU A 41 1.76 5.13 -20.79
CA LEU A 41 1.72 4.46 -19.50
C LEU A 41 3.14 4.09 -19.09
N PHE A 42 3.59 4.53 -17.91
CA PHE A 42 4.94 4.23 -17.44
C PHE A 42 5.10 2.74 -17.15
N ASN A 43 6.14 2.11 -17.74
CA ASN A 43 6.51 0.74 -17.45
C ASN A 43 7.77 0.73 -16.55
N PRO A 44 7.65 0.39 -15.26
CA PRO A 44 8.78 0.39 -14.33
C PRO A 44 9.85 -0.65 -14.67
N SER A 45 9.52 -1.67 -15.47
CA SER A 45 10.44 -2.76 -15.84
C SER A 45 11.21 -2.51 -17.13
N THR A 46 11.10 -1.31 -17.71
CA THR A 46 11.87 -0.93 -18.90
C THR A 46 13.35 -0.74 -18.55
N THR A 47 14.11 -1.82 -18.68
CA THR A 47 15.57 -1.78 -18.79
C THR A 47 15.89 -1.22 -20.17
N THR A 48 16.30 0.04 -20.22
CA THR A 48 16.71 0.68 -21.47
C THR A 48 18.19 0.98 -21.42
N GLU A 49 18.91 0.55 -22.46
CA GLU A 49 20.29 0.95 -22.68
C GLU A 49 20.31 2.31 -23.39
N GLY A 50 20.99 3.29 -22.81
CA GLY A 50 21.08 4.63 -23.38
C GLY A 50 21.47 5.68 -22.35
N HIS A 51 21.75 6.90 -22.83
CA HIS A 51 22.09 8.01 -21.96
C HIS A 51 20.90 8.37 -21.06
N PRO A 52 21.08 8.58 -19.74
CA PRO A 52 19.98 8.81 -18.79
C PRO A 52 19.02 9.94 -19.19
N ALA A 53 19.51 10.94 -19.93
CA ALA A 53 18.70 12.04 -20.47
C ALA A 53 17.56 11.58 -21.42
N ASN A 54 17.69 10.41 -22.04
CA ASN A 54 16.67 9.84 -22.92
C ASN A 54 15.56 9.08 -22.16
N HIS A 55 15.78 8.82 -20.86
CA HIS A 55 14.96 7.91 -20.06
C HIS A 55 14.39 8.57 -18.80
N PHE A 56 15.02 9.63 -18.30
CA PHE A 56 14.55 10.42 -17.16
C PHE A 56 14.17 11.83 -17.57
N ARG A 57 12.93 12.24 -17.28
CA ARG A 57 12.54 13.66 -17.26
C ARG A 57 12.62 14.16 -15.83
N ILE A 58 13.59 15.02 -15.54
CA ILE A 58 13.72 15.69 -14.25
C ILE A 58 12.86 16.95 -14.29
N PHE A 59 11.85 17.01 -13.42
CA PHE A 59 11.05 18.21 -13.22
C PHE A 59 11.74 19.05 -12.16
N ILE A 60 12.41 20.12 -12.58
CA ILE A 60 13.04 21.07 -11.66
C ILE A 60 12.01 22.17 -11.38
N ALA A 61 11.72 22.42 -10.11
CA ALA A 61 10.98 23.62 -9.70
C ALA A 61 11.85 24.84 -10.00
N LYS A 62 11.23 25.89 -10.59
CA LYS A 62 11.89 27.15 -10.93
C LYS A 62 12.68 27.70 -9.73
N ASP A 63 14.00 27.83 -9.91
CA ASP A 63 14.74 28.93 -9.31
C ASP A 63 14.86 30.03 -10.37
N ASP A 64 14.56 31.26 -9.99
CA ASP A 64 14.28 32.41 -10.85
C ASP A 64 15.45 32.92 -11.74
N GLN A 65 16.58 32.20 -11.82
CA GLN A 65 17.80 32.70 -12.47
C GLN A 65 18.05 32.22 -13.91
N TYR A 66 17.27 31.29 -14.45
CA TYR A 66 17.46 30.82 -15.84
C TYR A 66 16.20 31.00 -16.69
N GLN A 67 16.18 32.08 -17.46
CA GLN A 67 15.18 32.39 -18.48
C GLN A 67 15.54 31.68 -19.79
N VAL A 68 15.24 30.39 -19.86
CA VAL A 68 14.96 29.70 -21.13
C VAL A 68 13.46 29.46 -21.11
N ASP A 69 12.74 29.62 -22.21
CA ASP A 69 11.26 29.57 -22.33
C ASP A 69 10.66 28.18 -21.97
N GLY A 70 10.91 27.74 -20.74
CA GLY A 70 10.43 26.56 -20.06
C GLY A 70 8.99 26.77 -19.63
N ILE A 71 8.11 26.79 -20.62
CA ILE A 71 6.69 26.55 -20.38
C ILE A 71 6.57 25.07 -20.00
N PRO A 72 6.26 24.73 -18.74
CA PRO A 72 5.89 23.37 -18.41
C PRO A 72 4.64 23.05 -19.21
N ALA A 73 4.53 21.86 -19.81
CA ALA A 73 3.26 21.42 -20.37
C ALA A 73 2.25 21.30 -19.22
N ILE A 74 1.52 22.38 -18.94
CA ILE A 74 0.35 22.36 -18.06
C ILE A 74 -0.63 21.44 -18.78
N ARG A 75 -0.80 20.22 -18.28
CA ARG A 75 -1.98 19.45 -18.62
C ARG A 75 -3.16 20.22 -18.06
N ALA A 76 -3.88 20.93 -18.92
CA ALA A 76 -5.23 21.34 -18.60
C ALA A 76 -5.94 20.06 -18.16
N THR A 77 -6.42 20.03 -16.92
CA THR A 77 -7.39 19.01 -16.52
C THR A 77 -8.49 19.11 -17.54
N ARG A 78 -8.65 18.08 -18.38
CA ARG A 78 -9.81 17.99 -19.25
C ARG A 78 -10.97 17.86 -18.29
N ARG A 79 -11.56 19.00 -17.89
CA ARG A 79 -12.89 19.07 -17.31
C ARG A 79 -13.80 18.64 -18.45
N THR A 80 -13.85 17.35 -18.73
CA THR A 80 -15.05 16.77 -19.30
C THR A 80 -16.10 17.08 -18.25
N THR A 81 -16.90 18.12 -18.48
CA THR A 81 -18.19 18.23 -17.83
C THR A 81 -18.87 16.90 -18.12
N PRO A 82 -19.00 16.00 -17.14
CA PRO A 82 -19.77 14.80 -17.38
C PRO A 82 -21.15 15.27 -17.86
N PRO A 83 -21.77 14.60 -18.84
CA PRO A 83 -23.17 14.88 -19.14
C PRO A 83 -23.95 14.81 -17.82
N PRO A 84 -25.00 15.63 -17.63
CA PRO A 84 -25.81 15.58 -16.42
C PRO A 84 -26.23 14.14 -16.15
N ILE A 85 -25.70 13.55 -15.08
CA ILE A 85 -26.07 12.21 -14.64
C ILE A 85 -27.32 12.37 -13.79
N GLU A 86 -28.47 12.05 -14.35
CA GLU A 86 -29.69 11.86 -13.56
C GLU A 86 -29.55 10.56 -12.76
N ALA A 87 -29.05 10.68 -11.53
CA ALA A 87 -29.06 9.57 -10.58
C ALA A 87 -30.43 9.52 -9.89
N TYR A 88 -31.24 8.53 -10.23
CA TYR A 88 -32.46 8.21 -9.49
C TYR A 88 -32.06 7.55 -8.17
N THR A 89 -31.92 8.34 -7.10
CA THR A 89 -31.78 7.76 -5.76
C THR A 89 -33.12 7.19 -5.34
N ALA A 90 -33.28 5.87 -5.47
CA ALA A 90 -34.42 5.14 -4.93
C ALA A 90 -34.40 5.25 -3.40
N GLY A 91 -35.08 6.27 -2.88
CA GLY A 91 -35.28 6.50 -1.45
C GLY A 91 -34.03 7.01 -0.71
N LEU A 92 -34.27 7.76 0.36
CA LEU A 92 -33.26 8.00 1.40
C LEU A 92 -32.81 6.63 1.92
N MET A 93 -31.71 6.08 1.39
CA MET A 93 -31.03 4.96 2.03
C MET A 93 -30.60 5.47 3.40
N ARG A 94 -31.37 5.12 4.44
CA ARG A 94 -30.97 5.35 5.83
C ARG A 94 -29.57 4.76 5.95
N ARG A 95 -28.59 5.58 6.35
CA ARG A 95 -27.28 5.07 6.75
C ARG A 95 -27.55 3.99 7.79
N LYS A 96 -27.27 2.74 7.46
CA LYS A 96 -27.31 1.67 8.45
C LYS A 96 -26.32 2.05 9.54
N GLU A 97 -26.70 1.85 10.79
CA GLU A 97 -25.76 1.99 11.88
C GLU A 97 -24.55 1.08 11.60
N PRO A 98 -23.33 1.61 11.69
CA PRO A 98 -22.15 0.80 11.46
C PRO A 98 -22.13 -0.35 12.46
N VAL A 99 -22.07 -1.59 11.95
CA VAL A 99 -21.96 -2.77 12.81
C VAL A 99 -20.66 -2.67 13.59
N LEU A 100 -20.73 -2.80 14.92
CA LEU A 100 -19.56 -2.80 15.78
C LEU A 100 -18.66 -3.97 15.38
N ARG A 101 -17.41 -3.66 15.05
CA ARG A 101 -16.38 -4.67 14.74
C ARG A 101 -15.39 -4.70 15.90
N HIS A 102 -15.49 -5.71 16.75
CA HIS A 102 -14.64 -5.83 17.95
C HIS A 102 -13.15 -5.75 17.65
N LYS A 103 -12.69 -6.37 16.55
CA LYS A 103 -11.28 -6.32 16.12
C LYS A 103 -10.83 -4.90 15.77
N THR A 104 -11.64 -4.17 15.01
CA THR A 104 -11.37 -2.77 14.68
C THR A 104 -11.24 -1.91 15.93
N GLU A 105 -12.14 -2.07 16.90
CA GLU A 105 -12.07 -1.31 18.16
C GLU A 105 -10.81 -1.66 18.96
N SER A 106 -10.48 -2.94 19.03
CA SER A 106 -9.23 -3.39 19.67
C SER A 106 -8.00 -2.80 18.99
N HIS A 107 -7.95 -2.76 17.66
CA HIS A 107 -6.83 -2.19 16.92
C HIS A 107 -6.75 -0.66 17.07
N LEU A 108 -7.89 0.04 17.10
CA LEU A 108 -7.92 1.48 17.42
C LEU A 108 -7.33 1.76 18.81
N GLN A 109 -7.61 0.90 19.79
CA GLN A 109 -7.01 1.03 21.11
C GLN A 109 -5.50 0.78 21.09
N LEU A 110 -5.04 -0.25 20.37
CA LEU A 110 -3.60 -0.48 20.17
C LEU A 110 -2.90 0.72 19.53
N CYS A 111 -3.51 1.35 18.53
CA CYS A 111 -2.98 2.58 17.91
C CYS A 111 -2.85 3.71 18.93
N ARG A 112 -3.86 3.94 19.79
CA ARG A 112 -3.78 4.96 20.84
C ARG A 112 -2.67 4.66 21.84
N ASP A 113 -2.56 3.43 22.30
CA ASP A 113 -1.56 3.03 23.28
C ASP A 113 -0.15 3.15 22.70
N ALA A 114 0.01 2.77 21.42
CA ALA A 114 1.26 2.91 20.68
C ALA A 114 1.67 4.37 20.46
N ILE A 115 0.71 5.24 20.11
CA ILE A 115 0.96 6.67 19.98
C ILE A 115 1.32 7.25 21.34
N ASN A 116 0.53 7.02 22.40
CA ASN A 116 0.84 7.49 23.76
C ASN A 116 2.24 7.05 24.25
N THR A 117 2.69 5.86 23.84
CA THR A 117 4.02 5.34 24.18
C THR A 117 5.15 6.08 23.47
N ASN A 118 4.94 6.45 22.20
CA ASN A 118 5.96 7.07 21.35
C ASN A 118 5.89 8.61 21.34
N GLN A 119 4.71 9.16 21.58
CA GLN A 119 4.36 10.57 21.57
C GLN A 119 3.38 10.81 22.72
N VAL A 120 3.53 11.88 23.49
CA VAL A 120 2.58 12.20 24.56
C VAL A 120 1.31 12.84 23.94
N SER A 121 0.56 12.05 23.17
CA SER A 121 -0.66 12.47 22.47
C SER A 121 -1.70 11.35 22.45
N SER A 122 -2.97 11.71 22.66
CA SER A 122 -4.10 10.78 22.63
C SER A 122 -5.03 11.13 21.46
N PRO A 123 -4.78 10.60 20.26
CA PRO A 123 -5.55 10.94 19.07
C PRO A 123 -6.99 10.41 19.15
N SER A 124 -7.91 11.11 18.48
CA SER A 124 -9.28 10.63 18.29
C SER A 124 -9.32 9.50 17.25
N ASN A 125 -10.40 8.71 17.23
CA ASN A 125 -10.57 7.68 16.20
C ASN A 125 -10.54 8.28 14.79
N GLU A 126 -11.14 9.45 14.61
CA GLU A 126 -11.17 10.17 13.34
C GLU A 126 -9.77 10.60 12.89
N ALA A 127 -8.90 10.98 13.83
CA ALA A 127 -7.52 11.33 13.52
C ALA A 127 -6.72 10.11 13.04
N ILE A 128 -6.88 8.96 13.69
CA ILE A 128 -6.24 7.69 13.29
C ILE A 128 -6.77 7.28 11.89
N TRP A 129 -8.08 7.32 11.66
CA TRP A 129 -8.61 6.99 10.33
C TRP A 129 -8.15 7.97 9.24
N LYS A 130 -7.95 9.24 9.59
CA LYS A 130 -7.44 10.25 8.67
C LYS A 130 -5.97 9.99 8.30
N SER A 131 -5.11 9.56 9.23
CA SER A 131 -3.71 9.27 8.93
C SER A 131 -3.55 8.12 7.94
N LEU A 132 -4.47 7.14 7.96
CA LEU A 132 -4.50 6.02 7.02
C LEU A 132 -4.86 6.40 5.57
N SER A 133 -5.32 7.63 5.35
CA SER A 133 -5.74 8.14 4.04
C SER A 133 -4.92 9.37 3.61
N ASP A 134 -3.68 9.47 4.08
CA ASP A 134 -2.78 10.57 3.73
C ASP A 134 -2.40 10.54 2.23
N ASP A 135 -2.24 11.72 1.63
CA ASP A 135 -1.92 11.88 0.21
C ASP A 135 -0.51 11.35 -0.14
N ASP A 136 0.38 11.23 0.85
CA ASP A 136 1.70 10.64 0.70
C ASP A 136 1.67 9.10 0.60
N LEU A 137 0.52 8.48 0.92
CA LEU A 137 0.33 7.03 0.82
C LEU A 137 -0.22 6.63 -0.55
N THR A 138 0.41 5.63 -1.16
CA THR A 138 -0.16 4.98 -2.34
C THR A 138 -1.45 4.23 -1.98
N ASN A 139 -2.34 4.07 -2.96
CA ASN A 139 -3.57 3.29 -2.77
C ASN A 139 -3.29 1.86 -2.26
N LYS A 140 -2.20 1.22 -2.70
CA LYS A 140 -1.81 -0.10 -2.22
C LYS A 140 -1.48 -0.10 -0.73
N GLN A 141 -0.77 0.93 -0.24
CA GLN A 141 -0.45 1.10 1.18
C GLN A 141 -1.70 1.39 2.02
N MET A 142 -2.57 2.30 1.57
CA MET A 142 -3.83 2.59 2.24
C MET A 142 -4.71 1.33 2.37
N ILE A 143 -4.83 0.54 1.28
CA ILE A 143 -5.57 -0.73 1.30
C ILE A 143 -4.94 -1.71 2.28
N PHE A 144 -3.61 -1.79 2.34
CA PHE A 144 -2.91 -2.64 3.29
C PHE A 144 -3.27 -2.25 4.73
N LEU A 145 -3.07 -0.98 5.10
CA LEU A 145 -3.34 -0.48 6.45
C LEU A 145 -4.81 -0.63 6.85
N TRP A 146 -5.73 -0.30 5.93
CA TRP A 146 -7.16 -0.49 6.14
C TRP A 146 -7.51 -1.96 6.43
N LYS A 147 -6.91 -2.90 5.69
CA LYS A 147 -7.11 -4.34 5.91
C LYS A 147 -6.49 -4.80 7.24
N SER A 148 -5.34 -4.24 7.63
CA SER A 148 -4.70 -4.51 8.92
C SER A 148 -5.60 -4.07 10.07
N MET A 149 -6.11 -2.84 10.02
CA MET A 149 -7.03 -2.30 11.02
C MET A 149 -8.30 -3.13 11.18
N HIS A 150 -8.79 -3.74 10.10
CA HIS A 150 -9.98 -4.57 10.12
C HIS A 150 -9.74 -6.07 10.34
N ASP A 151 -8.49 -6.50 10.56
CA ASP A 151 -8.13 -7.92 10.65
C ASP A 151 -8.66 -8.72 9.44
N ALA A 152 -8.56 -8.11 8.25
CA ALA A 152 -9.18 -8.61 7.02
C ALA A 152 -8.27 -9.54 6.20
N PHE A 153 -7.04 -9.79 6.69
CA PHE A 153 -6.12 -10.72 6.05
C PHE A 153 -6.42 -12.17 6.47
N LYS A 154 -6.26 -13.10 5.52
CA LYS A 154 -6.43 -14.53 5.75
C LYS A 154 -5.20 -15.10 6.47
N THR A 155 -5.11 -14.83 7.76
CA THR A 155 -3.97 -15.18 8.62
C THR A 155 -4.46 -15.89 9.88
N GLY A 156 -3.56 -16.64 10.55
CA GLY A 156 -3.82 -17.33 11.81
C GLY A 156 -5.17 -18.04 11.90
N GLY A 157 -6.02 -17.57 12.82
CA GLY A 157 -7.34 -18.08 13.11
C GLY A 157 -8.29 -18.24 11.92
N PHE A 158 -8.10 -17.48 10.83
CA PHE A 158 -8.87 -17.67 9.60
C PHE A 158 -8.76 -19.10 9.07
N TRP A 159 -7.60 -19.74 9.21
CA TRP A 159 -7.38 -21.08 8.65
C TRP A 159 -7.84 -22.22 9.55
N LYS A 160 -8.04 -21.96 10.85
CA LYS A 160 -8.36 -22.99 11.86
C LYS A 160 -9.65 -23.78 11.59
N HIS A 161 -10.59 -23.21 10.85
CA HIS A 161 -11.90 -23.81 10.58
C HIS A 161 -12.00 -24.42 9.16
N ILE A 162 -10.93 -24.39 8.37
CA ILE A 162 -10.92 -24.89 6.99
C ILE A 162 -10.18 -26.23 6.98
N PRO A 163 -10.88 -27.36 6.79
CA PRO A 163 -10.27 -28.69 6.81
C PRO A 163 -9.15 -28.84 5.78
N ASN A 164 -8.03 -29.44 6.19
CA ASN A 164 -6.81 -29.67 5.40
C ASN A 164 -6.01 -28.42 5.04
N PHE A 165 -6.33 -27.27 5.65
CA PHE A 165 -5.64 -26.00 5.42
C PHE A 165 -5.23 -25.31 6.73
N GLU A 166 -5.39 -25.97 7.87
CA GLU A 166 -5.13 -25.45 9.21
C GLU A 166 -3.65 -25.02 9.37
N ASP A 167 -2.73 -25.76 8.76
CA ASP A 167 -1.29 -25.46 8.76
C ASP A 167 -0.97 -24.10 8.12
N ARG A 168 -1.86 -23.57 7.27
CA ARG A 168 -1.71 -22.20 6.72
C ARG A 168 -1.91 -21.11 7.76
N GLY A 169 -2.49 -21.43 8.91
CA GLY A 169 -2.54 -20.53 10.06
C GLY A 169 -1.26 -20.50 10.89
N ILE A 170 -0.29 -21.37 10.62
CA ILE A 170 0.92 -21.55 11.44
C ILE A 170 2.16 -21.14 10.66
N CYS A 171 3.03 -20.32 11.28
CA CYS A 171 4.30 -19.93 10.67
C CYS A 171 5.18 -21.17 10.52
N PRO A 172 5.69 -21.49 9.31
CA PRO A 172 6.48 -22.69 9.10
C PRO A 172 7.86 -22.63 9.79
N GLU A 173 8.43 -21.43 9.95
CA GLU A 173 9.72 -21.24 10.61
C GLU A 173 9.56 -21.18 12.14
N CYS A 174 8.61 -20.38 12.64
CA CYS A 174 8.46 -20.15 14.09
C CYS A 174 7.55 -21.15 14.80
N GLY A 175 6.70 -21.89 14.08
CA GLY A 175 5.74 -22.84 14.66
C GLY A 175 4.59 -22.22 15.47
N THR A 176 4.45 -20.90 15.47
CA THR A 176 3.39 -20.16 16.18
C THR A 176 2.26 -19.73 15.23
N GLU A 177 1.16 -19.21 15.78
CA GLU A 177 0.06 -18.67 14.97
C GLU A 177 0.54 -17.47 14.14
N GLU A 178 0.46 -17.59 12.81
CA GLU A 178 0.90 -16.57 11.87
C GLU A 178 -0.18 -15.50 11.73
N ASN A 179 -0.21 -14.54 12.65
CA ASN A 179 -1.01 -13.32 12.53
C ASN A 179 -0.16 -12.15 11.97
N LEU A 180 -0.80 -11.02 11.67
CA LEU A 180 -0.08 -9.89 11.06
C LEU A 180 0.95 -9.25 12.01
N GLU A 181 0.70 -9.27 13.31
CA GLU A 181 1.66 -8.81 14.32
C GLU A 181 2.92 -9.68 14.32
N HIS A 182 2.76 -11.00 14.32
CA HIS A 182 3.85 -11.96 14.19
C HIS A 182 4.65 -11.72 12.91
N ILE A 183 3.98 -11.66 11.75
CA ILE A 183 4.62 -11.45 10.44
C ILE A 183 5.46 -10.17 10.43
N LEU A 184 4.95 -9.09 11.01
CA LEU A 184 5.60 -7.78 10.96
C LEU A 184 6.65 -7.60 12.05
N LEU A 185 6.50 -8.17 13.25
CA LEU A 185 7.31 -7.80 14.43
C LEU A 185 8.09 -8.95 15.07
N GLU A 186 7.65 -10.20 14.93
CA GLU A 186 8.20 -11.33 15.69
C GLU A 186 8.81 -12.43 14.81
N CYS A 187 8.43 -12.50 13.54
CA CYS A 187 8.78 -13.60 12.66
C CYS A 187 10.30 -13.66 12.38
N GLU A 188 10.87 -14.86 12.48
CA GLU A 188 12.30 -15.12 12.27
C GLU A 188 12.69 -15.27 10.79
N VAL A 189 11.73 -15.13 9.87
CA VAL A 189 12.01 -15.13 8.44
C VAL A 189 12.85 -13.90 8.08
N PRO A 190 14.00 -14.06 7.38
CA PRO A 190 14.99 -12.99 7.18
C PRO A 190 14.46 -11.73 6.47
N GLY A 191 13.35 -11.84 5.74
CA GLY A 191 12.74 -10.69 5.06
C GLY A 191 12.24 -9.61 6.03
N GLN A 192 11.79 -10.00 7.23
CA GLN A 192 11.26 -9.07 8.21
C GLN A 192 12.36 -8.18 8.80
N GLU A 193 13.47 -8.79 9.24
CA GLU A 193 14.65 -8.08 9.76
C GLU A 193 15.23 -7.10 8.72
N LEU A 194 15.39 -7.56 7.48
CA LEU A 194 15.91 -6.73 6.38
C LEU A 194 15.08 -5.47 6.15
N ILE A 195 13.75 -5.59 6.12
CA ILE A 195 12.86 -4.44 5.90
C ILE A 195 12.96 -3.45 7.06
N TRP A 196 13.04 -3.93 8.30
CA TRP A 196 13.20 -3.04 9.46
C TRP A 196 14.55 -2.33 9.49
N ASP A 197 15.62 -2.99 9.07
CA ASP A 197 16.94 -2.37 9.00
C ASP A 197 17.02 -1.30 7.89
N LEU A 198 16.35 -1.52 6.76
CA LEU A 198 16.18 -0.51 5.73
C LEU A 198 15.37 0.68 6.25
N ALA A 199 14.28 0.43 6.99
CA ALA A 199 13.47 1.48 7.60
C ALA A 199 14.27 2.29 8.64
N LYS A 200 15.03 1.62 9.53
CA LYS A 200 15.95 2.28 10.49
C LYS A 200 16.94 3.19 9.79
N THR A 201 17.53 2.70 8.69
CA THR A 201 18.49 3.46 7.89
C THR A 201 17.86 4.72 7.29
N LEU A 202 16.62 4.64 6.81
CA LEU A 202 15.90 5.79 6.26
C LEU A 202 15.55 6.82 7.33
N VAL A 203 15.07 6.38 8.49
CA VAL A 203 14.74 7.25 9.64
C VAL A 203 15.99 7.95 10.17
N ALA A 204 17.10 7.23 10.30
CA ALA A 204 18.38 7.79 10.72
C ALA A 204 18.89 8.88 9.76
N LYS A 205 18.71 8.71 8.45
CA LYS A 205 19.04 9.74 7.44
C LYS A 205 18.23 11.03 7.57
N ARG A 206 17.08 10.98 8.24
CA ARG A 206 16.22 12.15 8.53
C ARG A 206 16.43 12.70 9.94
N ASN A 207 17.37 12.13 10.71
CA ASN A 207 17.65 12.50 12.09
C ASN A 207 16.42 12.42 13.00
N ILE A 208 15.52 11.47 12.71
CA ILE A 208 14.33 11.18 13.51
C ILE A 208 14.69 10.05 14.49
N GLN A 209 14.19 10.12 15.72
CA GLN A 209 14.40 9.07 16.71
C GLN A 209 13.66 7.79 16.29
N TRP A 210 14.32 6.64 16.42
CA TRP A 210 13.67 5.36 16.13
C TRP A 210 12.60 5.07 17.19
N PRO A 211 11.34 4.84 16.79
CA PRO A 211 10.26 4.60 17.74
C PRO A 211 10.30 3.19 18.32
N ILE A 212 9.60 2.99 19.44
CA ILE A 212 9.29 1.66 19.96
C ILE A 212 8.22 1.05 19.07
N LEU A 213 8.62 0.04 18.29
CA LEU A 213 7.72 -0.65 17.38
C LEU A 213 6.65 -1.42 18.16
N SER A 214 5.42 -1.32 17.67
CA SER A 214 4.29 -2.12 18.10
C SER A 214 3.32 -2.24 16.93
N PHE A 215 2.43 -3.22 16.97
CA PHE A 215 1.48 -3.41 15.88
C PHE A 215 0.56 -2.19 15.70
N GLY A 216 0.16 -1.56 16.82
CA GLY A 216 -0.58 -0.31 16.81
C GLY A 216 0.17 0.85 16.14
N LEU A 217 1.49 0.97 16.35
CA LEU A 217 2.29 2.04 15.74
C LEU A 217 2.33 1.92 14.21
N ILE A 218 2.37 0.71 13.68
CA ILE A 218 2.39 0.46 12.23
C ILE A 218 1.07 0.89 11.58
N MET A 219 -0.03 0.84 12.34
CA MET A 219 -1.38 1.14 11.85
C MET A 219 -1.85 2.58 12.16
N ALA A 220 -0.99 3.46 12.68
CA ALA A 220 -1.38 4.77 13.20
C ALA A 220 -0.64 5.94 12.55
#